data_AF-A0AAU6DM78-F1
#
_entry.id   AF-A0AAU6DM78-F1
#
_cell.length_a   1.000
_cell.length_b   1.000
_cell.length_c   1.000
_cell.angle_alpha   90.00
_cell.angle_beta   90.00
_cell.angle_gamma   90.00
#
_symmetry.space_group_name_H-M   'P 1'
#
loop_
_entity.id
_entity.type
_entity.pdbx_description
1 polymer ?
#
loop_
_entity_poly.entity_id
_entity_poly.type
_entity_poly.pdbx_seq_one_letter_code
_entity_poly.pdbx_strand_id
1 'polypeptide(L)'
;MLTMLYIRTARAHSIAGEPAAAYRAIDTALDAYGSGVPAGEDLPQMYWINTGEILQAAGSSALSLGDPARALRYFTEAATHNDPYDSTKEPRGTAIYLARKAAAYRELGDLDGAVHTAEEAVALMGGVSSARGSRTLCDLRDGLDRHRTVPAVVAFLEATG
;
A
#
# COMPACT_ATOMS: atom_id res chain seq x y z
N MET A 1 -17.79 3.66 12.45
CA MET A 1 -17.05 4.96 12.56
C MET A 1 -15.66 4.84 13.20
N LEU A 2 -15.47 4.01 14.24
CA LEU A 2 -14.20 3.90 14.97
C LEU A 2 -13.02 3.41 14.11
N THR A 3 -13.24 2.45 13.20
CA THR A 3 -12.20 1.91 12.31
C THR A 3 -11.48 3.00 11.50
N MET A 4 -12.23 3.88 10.82
CA MET A 4 -11.64 4.97 10.01
C MET A 4 -10.83 5.95 10.86
N LEU A 5 -11.31 6.27 12.07
CA LEU A 5 -10.57 7.10 13.01
C LEU A 5 -9.22 6.46 13.32
N TYR A 6 -9.21 5.17 13.68
CA TYR A 6 -7.98 4.47 14.04
C TYR A 6 -7.01 4.28 12.87
N ILE A 7 -7.49 4.05 11.66
CA ILE A 7 -6.63 4.03 10.45
C ILE A 7 -5.93 5.39 10.27
N ARG A 8 -6.65 6.50 10.43
CA ARG A 8 -6.07 7.85 10.30
C ARG A 8 -5.10 8.15 11.44
N THR A 9 -5.42 7.74 12.66
CA THR A 9 -4.55 7.86 13.83
C THR A 9 -3.26 7.06 13.65
N ALA A 10 -3.34 5.82 13.15
CA ALA A 10 -2.18 5.03 12.80
C ALA A 10 -1.28 5.73 11.78
N ARG A 11 -1.89 6.30 10.74
CA ARG A 11 -1.14 7.06 9.74
C ARG A 11 -0.43 8.27 10.34
N ALA A 12 -1.12 9.04 11.19
CA ALA A 12 -0.54 10.19 11.87
C ALA A 12 0.67 9.80 12.73
N HIS A 13 0.53 8.77 13.58
CA HIS A 13 1.63 8.25 14.40
C HIS A 13 2.79 7.72 13.54
N SER A 14 2.51 7.07 12.40
CA SER A 14 3.57 6.60 11.51
C SER A 14 4.40 7.74 10.93
N ILE A 15 3.76 8.85 10.56
CA ILE A 15 4.43 10.04 10.03
C ILE A 15 5.22 10.74 11.15
N ALA A 16 4.73 10.69 12.39
CA ALA A 16 5.40 11.21 13.57
C ALA A 16 6.59 10.34 14.05
N GLY A 17 6.82 9.17 13.45
CA GLY A 17 7.89 8.25 13.86
C GLY A 17 7.59 7.50 15.16
N GLU A 18 6.31 7.26 15.47
CA GLU A 18 5.86 6.65 16.72
C GLU A 18 5.34 5.21 16.49
N PRO A 19 6.23 4.21 16.31
CA PRO A 19 5.83 2.87 15.86
C PRO A 19 4.86 2.19 16.81
N ALA A 20 5.09 2.25 18.12
CA ALA A 20 4.23 1.62 19.12
C ALA A 20 2.81 2.23 19.14
N ALA A 21 2.67 3.54 18.90
CA ALA A 21 1.36 4.17 18.81
C ALA A 21 0.67 3.84 17.48
N ALA A 22 1.42 3.85 16.38
CA ALA A 22 0.91 3.49 15.06
C ALA A 22 0.37 2.06 15.01
N TYR A 23 1.14 1.07 15.48
CA TYR A 23 0.71 -0.33 15.46
C TYR A 23 -0.46 -0.61 16.41
N ARG A 24 -0.48 -0.01 17.61
CA ARG A 24 -1.66 -0.12 18.49
C ARG A 24 -2.92 0.43 17.84
N ALA A 25 -2.82 1.54 17.11
CA ALA A 25 -3.95 2.09 16.37
C ALA A 25 -4.38 1.16 15.21
N ILE A 26 -3.45 0.48 14.53
CA ILE A 26 -3.77 -0.53 13.52
C ILE A 26 -4.53 -1.71 14.15
N ASP A 27 -4.02 -2.26 15.26
CA ASP A 27 -4.66 -3.38 15.95
C ASP A 27 -6.07 -2.99 16.42
N THR A 28 -6.22 -1.78 16.98
CA THR A 28 -7.53 -1.27 17.39
C THR A 28 -8.48 -1.07 16.20
N ALA A 29 -7.98 -0.70 15.01
CA ALA A 29 -8.79 -0.59 13.81
C ALA A 29 -9.32 -1.96 13.36
N LEU A 30 -8.46 -2.98 13.36
CA LEU A 30 -8.82 -4.36 13.02
C LEU A 30 -9.84 -4.93 14.01
N ASP A 31 -9.61 -4.74 15.32
CA ASP A 31 -10.54 -5.17 16.37
C ASP A 31 -11.90 -4.46 16.25
N ALA A 32 -11.90 -3.14 16.01
CA ALA A 32 -13.12 -2.37 15.83
C ALA A 32 -13.91 -2.78 14.58
N TYR A 33 -13.23 -3.23 13.53
CA TYR A 33 -13.88 -3.78 12.34
C TYR A 33 -14.44 -5.19 12.60
N GLY A 34 -13.66 -6.07 13.23
CA GLY A 34 -14.08 -7.44 13.55
C GLY A 34 -15.15 -7.55 14.64
N SER A 35 -15.25 -6.57 15.53
CA SER A 35 -16.29 -6.49 16.57
C SER A 35 -17.54 -5.70 16.14
N GLY A 36 -17.53 -5.10 14.94
CA GLY A 36 -18.67 -4.39 14.36
C GLY A 36 -19.83 -5.32 14.00
N VAL A 37 -21.04 -4.76 13.91
CA VAL A 37 -22.27 -5.47 13.52
C VAL A 37 -22.07 -6.14 12.14
N PRO A 38 -22.59 -7.36 11.88
CA PRO A 38 -22.37 -8.08 10.63
C PRO A 38 -22.59 -7.21 9.39
N ALA A 39 -21.74 -7.41 8.37
CA ALA A 39 -21.84 -6.77 7.06
C ALA A 39 -23.27 -6.88 6.51
N GLY A 40 -24.05 -5.82 6.66
CA GLY A 40 -25.49 -5.79 6.35
C GLY A 40 -26.27 -4.72 7.11
N GLU A 41 -25.85 -4.35 8.32
CA GLU A 41 -26.57 -3.35 9.15
C GLU A 41 -25.75 -2.08 9.45
N ASP A 42 -24.47 -2.06 9.09
CA ASP A 42 -23.59 -0.91 9.33
C ASP A 42 -23.64 0.05 8.13
N LEU A 43 -24.33 1.19 8.32
CA LEU A 43 -24.30 2.43 7.55
C LEU A 43 -23.99 2.27 6.04
N PRO A 44 -24.99 2.32 5.13
CA PRO A 44 -24.81 2.24 3.68
C PRO A 44 -23.73 3.16 3.09
N GLN A 45 -23.32 4.20 3.83
CA GLN A 45 -22.26 5.14 3.44
C GLN A 45 -20.82 4.60 3.66
N MET A 46 -20.64 3.44 4.30
CA MET A 46 -19.32 2.84 4.61
C MET A 46 -19.07 1.49 3.91
N TYR A 47 -19.83 1.16 2.87
CA TYR A 47 -19.68 -0.08 2.08
C TYR A 47 -18.26 -0.34 1.51
N TRP A 48 -17.38 0.66 1.57
CA TRP A 48 -16.03 0.63 1.02
C TRP A 48 -14.95 0.25 2.04
N ILE A 49 -15.22 0.32 3.35
CA ILE A 49 -14.22 -0.12 4.35
C ILE A 49 -14.30 -1.63 4.50
N ASN A 50 -13.18 -2.30 4.21
CA ASN A 50 -13.00 -3.72 4.46
C ASN A 50 -11.65 -3.99 5.14
N THR A 51 -11.40 -5.25 5.50
CA THR A 51 -10.13 -5.63 6.12
C THR A 51 -8.94 -5.29 5.22
N GLY A 52 -9.10 -5.46 3.90
CA GLY A 52 -8.12 -5.03 2.90
C GLY A 52 -7.71 -3.57 3.01
N GLU A 53 -8.67 -2.63 3.09
CA GLU A 53 -8.39 -1.19 3.27
C GLU A 53 -7.58 -0.90 4.55
N ILE A 54 -7.93 -1.57 5.65
CA ILE A 54 -7.20 -1.43 6.92
C ILE A 54 -5.75 -1.91 6.76
N LEU A 55 -5.56 -3.07 6.13
CA LEU A 55 -4.25 -3.66 5.89
C LEU A 55 -3.41 -2.83 4.89
N GLN A 56 -4.01 -2.24 3.87
CA GLN A 56 -3.31 -1.32 2.95
C GLN A 56 -2.78 -0.08 3.68
N ALA A 57 -3.59 0.48 4.59
CA ALA A 57 -3.17 1.60 5.42
C ALA A 57 -2.11 1.19 6.45
N ALA A 58 -2.20 -0.03 7.01
CA ALA A 58 -1.19 -0.60 7.89
C ALA A 58 0.16 -0.78 7.17
N GLY A 59 0.15 -1.31 5.94
CA GLY A 59 1.35 -1.45 5.11
C GLY A 59 1.99 -0.11 4.80
N SER A 60 1.19 0.89 4.46
CA SER A 60 1.66 2.25 4.22
C SER A 60 2.29 2.89 5.47
N SER A 61 1.70 2.63 6.65
CA SER A 61 2.21 3.10 7.94
C SER A 61 3.53 2.42 8.31
N ALA A 62 3.63 1.10 8.13
CA ALA A 62 4.87 0.36 8.35
C ALA A 62 6.01 0.82 7.43
N LEU A 63 5.70 1.10 6.15
CA LEU A 63 6.69 1.62 5.20
C LEU A 63 7.22 3.00 5.64
N SER A 64 6.34 3.89 6.12
CA SER A 64 6.76 5.21 6.62
C SER A 64 7.57 5.14 7.92
N LEU A 65 7.43 4.07 8.70
CA LEU A 65 8.22 3.80 9.90
C LEU A 65 9.56 3.11 9.60
N GLY A 66 9.87 2.80 8.34
CA GLY A 66 11.09 2.09 7.97
C GLY A 66 11.06 0.60 8.30
N ASP A 67 9.87 -0.02 8.40
CA ASP A 67 9.69 -1.47 8.55
C ASP A 67 9.14 -2.07 7.24
N PRO A 68 9.98 -2.23 6.19
CA PRO A 68 9.53 -2.68 4.88
C PRO A 68 9.10 -4.16 4.89
N ALA A 69 9.66 -4.99 5.77
CA ALA A 69 9.25 -6.38 5.93
C ALA A 69 7.79 -6.47 6.41
N ARG A 70 7.43 -5.70 7.44
CA ARG A 70 6.04 -5.64 7.91
C ARG A 70 5.12 -4.98 6.89
N ALA A 71 5.59 -3.96 6.18
CA ALA A 71 4.83 -3.34 5.11
C ALA A 71 4.45 -4.35 4.02
N LEU A 72 5.41 -5.15 3.56
CA LEU A 72 5.19 -6.17 2.54
C LEU A 72 4.21 -7.24 3.01
N ARG A 73 4.29 -7.65 4.28
CA ARG A 73 3.34 -8.59 4.88
C ARG A 73 1.91 -8.03 4.83
N TYR A 74 1.70 -6.80 5.30
CA TYR A 74 0.38 -6.17 5.27
C TYR A 74 -0.17 -5.98 3.86
N PHE A 75 0.65 -5.53 2.90
CA PHE A 75 0.21 -5.40 1.50
C PHE A 75 -0.16 -6.73 0.86
N THR A 76 0.54 -7.80 1.23
CA THR A 76 0.23 -9.16 0.76
C THR A 76 -1.06 -9.65 1.39
N GLU A 77 -1.22 -9.51 2.70
CA GLU A 77 -2.44 -9.87 3.42
C GLU A 77 -3.65 -9.09 2.90
N ALA A 78 -3.51 -7.79 2.59
CA ALA A 78 -4.58 -6.97 2.04
C ALA A 78 -5.17 -7.53 0.73
N ALA A 79 -4.35 -8.23 -0.06
CA ALA A 79 -4.76 -8.83 -1.34
C ALA A 79 -5.26 -10.28 -1.19
N THR A 80 -4.85 -11.00 -0.14
CA THR A 80 -5.14 -12.44 0.04
C THR A 80 -6.10 -12.75 1.18
N HIS A 81 -6.49 -11.75 1.98
CA HIS A 81 -7.45 -11.92 3.07
C HIS A 81 -8.80 -12.42 2.56
N ASN A 82 -9.62 -13.00 3.45
CA ASN A 82 -10.99 -13.43 3.12
C ASN A 82 -11.95 -12.26 2.83
N ASP A 83 -11.53 -11.04 3.17
CA ASP A 83 -12.21 -9.77 2.97
C ASP A 83 -11.21 -8.78 2.35
N PRO A 84 -10.77 -9.04 1.11
CA PRO A 84 -9.61 -8.39 0.51
C PRO A 84 -9.96 -7.00 -0.02
N TYR A 85 -8.92 -6.20 -0.29
CA TYR A 85 -9.08 -4.91 -0.95
C TYR A 85 -9.67 -5.12 -2.35
N ASP A 86 -10.75 -4.40 -2.68
CA ASP A 86 -11.43 -4.55 -3.96
C ASP A 86 -10.71 -3.76 -5.06
N SER A 87 -9.73 -4.43 -5.68
CA SER A 87 -8.92 -3.84 -6.73
C SER A 87 -9.71 -3.47 -8.00
N THR A 88 -10.91 -4.04 -8.19
CA THR A 88 -11.75 -3.81 -9.36
C THR A 88 -12.56 -2.53 -9.24
N LYS A 89 -12.97 -2.18 -8.02
CA LYS A 89 -13.69 -0.93 -7.74
C LYS A 89 -12.78 0.28 -7.67
N GLU A 90 -11.55 0.10 -7.18
CA GLU A 90 -10.61 1.20 -6.94
C GLU A 90 -9.23 0.99 -7.60
N PRO A 91 -9.15 0.90 -8.95
CA PRO A 91 -7.91 0.57 -9.67
C PRO A 91 -6.79 1.60 -9.45
N ARG A 92 -7.13 2.88 -9.26
CA ARG A 92 -6.15 3.91 -8.91
C ARG A 92 -5.57 3.71 -7.51
N GLY A 93 -6.39 3.32 -6.54
CA GLY A 93 -5.93 2.97 -5.21
C GLY A 93 -5.03 1.73 -5.23
N THR A 94 -5.41 0.71 -5.99
CA THR A 94 -4.59 -0.49 -6.24
C THR A 94 -3.20 -0.14 -6.75
N ALA A 95 -3.13 0.72 -7.77
CA ALA A 95 -1.87 1.20 -8.34
C ALA A 95 -0.98 1.91 -7.29
N ILE A 96 -1.56 2.74 -6.43
CA ILE A 96 -0.82 3.42 -5.35
C ILE A 96 -0.25 2.40 -4.37
N TYR A 97 -1.03 1.39 -3.98
CA TYR A 97 -0.59 0.37 -3.04
C TYR A 97 0.46 -0.57 -3.64
N LEU A 98 0.35 -0.92 -4.92
CA LEU A 98 1.39 -1.66 -5.63
C LEU A 98 2.69 -0.88 -5.70
N ALA A 99 2.64 0.42 -6.00
CA ALA A 99 3.85 1.26 -5.99
C ALA A 99 4.52 1.32 -4.60
N ARG A 100 3.71 1.34 -3.52
CA ARG A 100 4.23 1.26 -2.14
C ARG A 100 4.80 -0.13 -1.82
N LYS A 101 4.17 -1.20 -2.29
CA LYS A 101 4.67 -2.57 -2.16
C LYS A 101 6.00 -2.76 -2.90
N ALA A 102 6.12 -2.20 -4.11
CA ALA A 102 7.37 -2.15 -4.86
C ALA A 102 8.48 -1.40 -4.09
N ALA A 103 8.14 -0.28 -3.45
CA ALA A 103 9.06 0.42 -2.58
C ALA A 103 9.50 -0.44 -1.37
N ALA A 104 8.60 -1.22 -0.78
CA ALA A 104 8.95 -2.16 0.30
C ALA A 104 9.91 -3.26 -0.17
N TYR A 105 9.68 -3.86 -1.34
CA TYR A 105 10.60 -4.81 -1.95
C TYR A 105 11.99 -4.19 -2.19
N ARG A 106 12.04 -2.95 -2.71
CA ARG A 106 13.28 -2.21 -2.94
C ARG A 106 14.06 -1.99 -1.63
N GLU A 107 13.39 -1.56 -0.56
CA GLU A 107 14.03 -1.36 0.76
C GLU A 107 14.55 -2.67 1.37
N LEU A 108 13.99 -3.82 0.99
CA LEU A 108 14.50 -5.14 1.37
C LEU A 108 15.62 -5.66 0.44
N GLY A 109 15.95 -4.92 -0.62
CA GLY A 109 16.94 -5.32 -1.63
C GLY A 109 16.42 -6.30 -2.69
N ASP A 110 15.13 -6.63 -2.67
CA ASP A 110 14.48 -7.45 -3.70
C ASP A 110 14.09 -6.57 -4.89
N LEU A 111 15.06 -6.33 -5.77
CA LEU A 111 14.88 -5.43 -6.91
C LEU A 111 14.04 -6.05 -8.03
N ASP A 112 14.07 -7.38 -8.19
CA ASP A 112 13.22 -8.08 -9.15
C ASP A 112 11.75 -8.01 -8.72
N GLY A 113 11.47 -8.29 -7.44
CA GLY A 113 10.13 -8.12 -6.88
C GLY A 113 9.64 -6.67 -6.93
N ALA A 114 10.54 -5.71 -6.71
CA ALA A 114 10.23 -4.29 -6.82
C ALA A 114 9.83 -3.90 -8.25
N VAL A 115 10.61 -4.27 -9.26
CA VAL A 115 10.34 -3.96 -10.66
C VAL A 115 9.05 -4.63 -11.13
N HIS A 116 8.89 -5.92 -10.86
CA HIS A 116 7.68 -6.66 -11.23
C HIS A 116 6.41 -5.99 -10.69
N THR A 117 6.42 -5.65 -9.39
CA THR A 117 5.28 -4.97 -8.75
C THR A 117 5.06 -3.55 -9.30
N ALA A 118 6.14 -2.86 -9.70
CA ALA A 118 6.06 -1.52 -10.30
C ALA A 118 5.42 -1.55 -11.69
N GLU A 119 5.71 -2.58 -12.50
CA GLU A 119 5.09 -2.79 -13.80
C GLU A 119 3.57 -3.01 -13.70
N GLU A 120 3.14 -3.81 -12.72
CA GLU A 120 1.70 -4.01 -12.43
C GLU A 120 1.02 -2.68 -12.07
N ALA A 121 1.66 -1.84 -11.25
CA ALA A 121 1.15 -0.53 -10.90
C ALA A 121 0.96 0.37 -12.13
N VAL A 122 1.96 0.41 -13.03
CA VAL A 122 1.91 1.21 -14.26
C VAL A 122 0.79 0.72 -15.20
N ALA A 123 0.63 -0.60 -15.34
CA ALA A 123 -0.44 -1.19 -16.15
C ALA A 123 -1.82 -0.74 -15.63
N LEU A 124 -2.04 -0.79 -14.31
CA LEU A 124 -3.30 -0.40 -13.68
C LEU A 124 -3.61 1.10 -13.77
N MET A 125 -2.60 1.96 -13.89
CA MET A 125 -2.81 3.40 -14.12
C MET A 125 -3.23 3.73 -15.55
N GLY A 126 -3.37 2.74 -16.44
CA GLY A 126 -3.66 2.96 -17.85
C GLY A 126 -2.39 3.23 -18.67
N GLY A 127 -1.24 2.74 -18.19
CA GLY A 127 0.04 2.86 -18.85
C GLY A 127 0.87 4.08 -18.44
N VAL A 128 2.02 4.21 -19.09
CA VAL A 128 3.13 5.10 -18.72
C VAL A 128 2.74 6.59 -18.67
N SER A 129 1.89 7.04 -19.60
CA SER A 129 1.48 8.45 -19.70
C SER A 129 0.69 8.92 -18.48
N SER A 130 -0.26 8.10 -18.01
CA SER A 130 -1.03 8.36 -16.78
C SER A 130 -0.18 8.17 -15.52
N ALA A 131 0.73 7.21 -15.54
CA ALA A 131 1.66 6.89 -14.47
C ALA A 131 2.64 8.03 -14.14
N ARG A 132 3.13 8.75 -15.16
CA ARG A 132 4.06 9.88 -14.98
C ARG A 132 3.52 11.06 -14.16
N GLY A 133 2.20 11.21 -14.07
CA GLY A 133 1.56 12.25 -13.25
C GLY A 133 1.41 11.86 -11.77
N SER A 134 1.69 10.61 -11.41
CA SER A 134 1.53 10.10 -10.05
C SER A 134 2.80 10.30 -9.23
N ARG A 135 2.72 11.14 -8.19
CA ARG A 135 3.82 11.37 -7.25
C ARG A 135 4.40 10.06 -6.69
N THR A 136 3.54 9.11 -6.35
CA THR A 136 3.97 7.81 -5.81
C THR A 136 4.87 7.04 -6.80
N LEU A 137 4.59 7.13 -8.11
CA LEU A 137 5.44 6.48 -9.11
C LEU A 137 6.71 7.27 -9.41
N CYS A 138 6.66 8.60 -9.38
CA CYS A 138 7.87 9.41 -9.45
C CYS A 138 8.83 9.04 -8.31
N ASP A 139 8.32 9.01 -7.07
CA ASP A 139 9.12 8.64 -5.89
C ASP A 139 9.69 7.21 -6.00
N LEU A 140 8.92 6.26 -6.55
CA LEU A 140 9.40 4.89 -6.79
C LEU A 140 10.50 4.85 -7.85
N ARG A 141 10.31 5.55 -8.98
CA ARG A 141 11.31 5.65 -10.06
C ARG A 141 12.61 6.25 -9.55
N ASP A 142 12.53 7.35 -8.80
CA ASP A 142 13.70 8.01 -8.20
C ASP A 142 14.42 7.09 -7.22
N GLY A 143 13.68 6.26 -6.48
CA GLY A 143 14.26 5.22 -5.63
C GLY A 143 14.99 4.14 -6.41
N LEU A 144 14.40 3.66 -7.50
CA LEU A 144 14.99 2.63 -8.38
C LEU A 144 16.18 3.16 -9.20
N ASP A 145 16.22 4.45 -9.51
CA ASP A 145 17.31 5.11 -10.24
C ASP A 145 18.70 4.84 -9.64
N ARG A 146 18.75 4.68 -8.31
CA ARG A 146 19.98 4.37 -7.56
C ARG A 146 20.51 2.94 -7.79
N HIS A 147 19.73 2.09 -8.47
CA HIS A 147 20.00 0.67 -8.69
C HIS A 147 20.16 0.32 -10.18
N ARG A 148 20.60 1.29 -11.01
CA ARG A 148 20.85 1.12 -12.46
C ARG A 148 21.87 0.05 -12.85
N THR A 149 22.52 -0.59 -11.89
CA THR A 149 23.36 -1.78 -12.14
C THR A 149 22.54 -3.05 -12.38
N VAL A 150 21.25 -3.07 -12.03
CA VAL A 150 20.35 -4.22 -12.22
C VAL A 150 19.63 -4.10 -13.56
N PRO A 151 19.71 -5.10 -14.46
CA PRO A 151 19.09 -5.02 -15.79
C PRO A 151 17.57 -4.77 -15.77
N ALA A 152 16.84 -5.42 -14.86
CA ALA A 152 15.39 -5.22 -14.71
C ALA A 152 15.04 -3.75 -14.38
N VAL A 153 15.85 -3.12 -13.52
CA VAL A 153 15.68 -1.71 -13.15
C VAL A 153 15.92 -0.79 -14.35
N VAL A 154 16.97 -1.05 -15.14
CA VAL A 154 17.25 -0.27 -16.36
C VAL A 154 16.09 -0.37 -17.34
N ALA A 155 15.64 -1.59 -17.64
CA ALA A 155 14.53 -1.82 -18.56
C ALA A 155 13.24 -1.11 -18.10
N PHE A 156 12.92 -1.19 -16.81
CA PHE A 156 11.78 -0.49 -16.24
C PHE A 156 11.89 1.03 -16.39
N LEU A 157 13.05 1.61 -16.05
CA LEU A 157 13.27 3.05 -16.11
C LEU A 157 13.18 3.60 -17.53
N GLU A 158 13.68 2.85 -18.52
CA GLU A 158 13.59 3.16 -19.97
C GLU A 158 12.14 3.08 -20.47
N ALA A 159 11.42 2.01 -20.11
CA ALA A 159 10.03 1.83 -20.53
C ALA A 159 9.09 2.90 -19.95
N THR A 160 9.45 3.47 -18.79
CA THR A 160 8.63 4.48 -18.09
C THR A 160 9.19 5.92 -18.18
N GLY A 161 10.24 6.12 -18.98
CA GLY A 161 10.95 7.40 -19.23
C GLY A 161 10.20 8.35 -20.15
#